data_AF-A0A800ANV8-F1
#
_entry.id   AF-A0A800ANV8-F1
#
_cell.length_a   1.000
_cell.length_b   1.000
_cell.length_c   1.000
_cell.angle_alpha   90.00
_cell.angle_beta   90.00
_cell.angle_gamma   90.00
#
_symmetry.space_group_name_H-M   'P 1'
#
loop_
_entity.id
_entity.type
_entity.pdbx_description
1 polymer ?
#
loop_
_entity_poly.entity_id
_entity_poly.type
_entity_poly.pdbx_seq_one_letter_code
_entity_poly.pdbx_strand_id
1 'polypeptide(L)'
;MNNIIDSVTGFTGEQIKVVDANHDNARMDQEDFLKVLLANFKYQDPFDAQDISKFIEDTLGLRQLEVMNNFENAVNSLVSGGSSTLLLQASNLIDEKVIYEGNTTYIENGKSQIEFKLAENADTVTIYIYDENSEVVKSETFFDLNLGKLYPY
;
A
#
# COMPACT_ATOMS: atom_id res chain seq x y z
N MET A 1 -40.00 -10.81 -39.03
CA MET A 1 -38.73 -11.41 -39.50
C MET A 1 -37.68 -10.32 -39.42
N ASN A 2 -36.82 -10.37 -38.39
CA ASN A 2 -35.74 -9.42 -38.19
C ASN A 2 -34.55 -9.87 -39.05
N ASN A 3 -34.18 -9.07 -40.05
CA ASN A 3 -32.89 -9.21 -40.71
C ASN A 3 -31.91 -8.26 -40.00
N ILE A 4 -31.25 -8.78 -38.96
CA ILE A 4 -30.03 -8.15 -38.44
C ILE A 4 -28.92 -8.59 -39.40
N ILE A 5 -28.30 -7.61 -40.06
CA ILE A 5 -27.17 -7.88 -40.96
C ILE A 5 -25.96 -8.15 -40.05
N ASP A 6 -25.68 -9.43 -39.80
CA ASP A 6 -24.62 -9.88 -38.88
C ASP A 6 -23.19 -9.73 -39.45
N SER A 7 -23.04 -9.36 -40.72
CA SER A 7 -21.74 -8.98 -41.27
C SER A 7 -21.88 -8.16 -42.55
N VAL A 8 -21.23 -6.98 -42.58
CA VAL A 8 -20.95 -6.25 -43.82
C VAL A 8 -19.50 -6.53 -44.19
N THR A 9 -19.29 -7.22 -45.31
CA THR A 9 -17.96 -7.53 -45.84
C THR A 9 -17.35 -6.26 -46.42
N GLY A 10 -16.27 -5.75 -45.80
CA GLY A 10 -15.49 -4.65 -46.35
C GLY A 10 -14.66 -5.07 -47.56
N PHE A 11 -14.34 -4.10 -48.44
CA PHE A 11 -13.58 -4.29 -49.68
C PHE A 11 -12.14 -4.85 -49.48
N THR A 12 -11.68 -4.97 -48.23
CA THR A 12 -10.34 -5.44 -47.84
C THR A 12 -10.31 -6.86 -47.27
N GLY A 13 -11.45 -7.56 -47.18
CA GLY A 13 -11.50 -8.97 -46.73
C GLY A 13 -11.35 -9.20 -45.23
N GLU A 14 -11.17 -8.15 -44.42
CA GLU A 14 -11.28 -8.23 -42.96
C GLU A 14 -12.74 -8.09 -42.52
N GLN A 15 -13.18 -8.98 -41.63
CA GLN A 15 -14.52 -8.94 -41.06
C GLN A 15 -14.63 -7.79 -40.07
N ILE A 16 -15.49 -6.83 -40.38
CA ILE A 16 -15.86 -5.76 -39.47
C ILE A 16 -16.71 -6.41 -38.36
N LYS A 17 -16.21 -6.39 -37.12
CA LYS A 17 -16.94 -6.91 -35.97
C LYS A 17 -18.07 -5.93 -35.63
N VAL A 18 -19.31 -6.32 -35.92
CA VAL A 18 -20.50 -5.53 -35.58
C VAL A 18 -20.80 -5.76 -34.10
N VAL A 19 -20.72 -4.71 -33.29
CA VAL A 19 -21.09 -4.73 -31.87
C VAL A 19 -22.60 -4.47 -31.71
N ASP A 20 -23.25 -5.22 -30.82
CA ASP A 20 -24.69 -5.13 -30.54
C ASP A 20 -25.09 -3.77 -29.93
N ALA A 21 -26.35 -3.37 -30.11
CA ALA A 21 -26.88 -2.10 -29.59
C ALA A 21 -26.84 -1.97 -28.05
N ASN A 22 -26.71 -3.07 -27.30
CA ASN A 22 -26.50 -3.09 -25.85
C ASN A 22 -25.04 -3.33 -25.43
N HIS A 23 -24.07 -3.14 -26.34
CA HIS A 23 -22.67 -3.21 -25.97
C HIS A 23 -22.30 -2.05 -25.04
N ASP A 24 -21.70 -2.37 -23.90
CA ASP A 24 -21.22 -1.38 -22.93
C ASP A 24 -20.01 -0.65 -23.51
N ASN A 25 -20.30 0.45 -24.20
CA ASN A 25 -19.30 1.30 -24.86
C ASN A 25 -18.29 1.91 -23.86
N ALA A 26 -18.58 1.89 -22.55
CA ALA A 26 -17.65 2.34 -21.52
C ALA A 26 -16.45 1.38 -21.32
N ARG A 27 -16.53 0.16 -21.86
CA ARG A 27 -15.48 -0.88 -21.77
C ARG A 27 -14.82 -1.17 -23.13
N MET A 28 -15.01 -0.30 -24.11
CA MET A 28 -14.45 -0.47 -25.44
C MET A 28 -12.93 -0.27 -25.39
N ASP A 29 -12.17 -1.25 -25.89
CA ASP A 29 -10.71 -1.20 -25.86
C ASP A 29 -10.17 -0.07 -26.75
N GLN A 30 -9.04 0.52 -26.35
CA GLN A 30 -8.45 1.69 -27.01
C GLN A 30 -8.22 1.49 -28.52
N GLU A 31 -7.90 0.26 -28.94
CA GLU A 31 -7.71 -0.11 -30.34
C GLU A 31 -9.03 -0.14 -31.13
N ASP A 32 -10.12 -0.59 -30.51
CA ASP A 32 -11.43 -0.66 -31.15
C ASP A 32 -12.06 0.73 -31.23
N PHE A 33 -11.80 1.61 -30.25
CA PHE A 33 -12.12 3.03 -30.34
C PHE A 33 -11.39 3.73 -31.50
N LEU A 34 -10.09 3.49 -31.68
CA LEU A 34 -9.33 4.07 -32.79
C LEU A 34 -9.83 3.58 -34.16
N LYS A 35 -10.25 2.31 -34.26
CA LYS A 35 -10.87 1.77 -35.48
C LYS A 35 -12.22 2.40 -35.78
N VAL A 36 -13.07 2.58 -34.76
CA VAL A 36 -14.36 3.26 -34.90
C VAL A 36 -14.16 4.74 -35.28
N LEU A 37 -13.17 5.42 -34.69
CA LEU A 37 -12.82 6.81 -35.03
C LEU A 37 -12.35 6.93 -36.50
N LEU A 38 -11.50 6.00 -36.95
CA LEU A 38 -10.98 5.97 -38.32
C LEU A 38 -12.05 5.60 -39.35
N ALA A 39 -12.97 4.70 -38.99
CA ALA A 39 -14.10 4.32 -39.83
C ALA A 39 -15.09 5.48 -40.02
N ASN A 40 -15.36 6.23 -38.95
CA ASN A 40 -16.21 7.42 -39.00
C ASN A 40 -15.57 8.54 -39.83
N PHE A 41 -14.25 8.77 -39.73
CA PHE A 41 -13.57 9.78 -40.56
C PHE A 41 -13.63 9.46 -42.07
N LYS A 42 -13.74 8.18 -42.45
CA LYS A 42 -13.92 7.75 -43.85
C LYS A 42 -15.34 7.90 -44.39
N TYR A 43 -16.35 8.03 -43.53
CA TYR A 43 -17.78 7.93 -43.91
C TYR A 43 -18.70 9.00 -43.31
N GLN A 44 -18.23 9.92 -42.48
CA GLN A 44 -19.06 10.97 -41.85
C GLN A 44 -19.09 12.25 -42.70
N ASP A 45 -20.31 12.72 -42.98
CA ASP A 45 -20.58 14.06 -43.49
C ASP A 45 -20.23 15.09 -42.39
N PRO A 46 -19.53 16.20 -42.68
CA PRO A 46 -19.01 17.18 -41.70
C PRO A 46 -20.00 17.79 -40.69
N PHE A 47 -21.31 17.52 -40.78
CA PHE A 47 -22.34 18.09 -39.91
C PHE A 47 -22.62 17.30 -38.60
N ASP A 48 -22.16 16.05 -38.46
CA ASP A 48 -22.36 15.21 -37.25
C ASP A 48 -21.13 15.12 -36.32
N ALA A 49 -20.08 15.91 -36.59
CA ALA A 49 -18.83 15.88 -35.83
C ALA A 49 -18.99 16.24 -34.33
N GLN A 50 -20.07 16.93 -33.94
CA GLN A 50 -20.31 17.36 -32.56
C GLN A 50 -20.65 16.20 -31.61
N ASP A 51 -21.41 15.20 -32.07
CA ASP A 51 -21.82 14.07 -31.23
C ASP A 51 -20.61 13.14 -30.95
N ILE A 52 -19.75 13.01 -31.97
CA ILE A 52 -18.47 12.32 -31.85
C ILE A 52 -17.56 13.04 -30.85
N SER A 53 -17.40 14.36 -30.93
CA SER A 53 -16.58 15.11 -29.97
C SER A 53 -17.07 14.95 -28.53
N LYS A 54 -18.37 14.98 -28.30
CA LYS A 54 -18.97 14.78 -26.97
C LYS A 54 -18.75 13.37 -26.44
N PHE A 55 -18.92 12.34 -27.27
CA PHE A 55 -18.63 10.96 -26.91
C PHE A 55 -17.15 10.74 -26.52
N ILE A 56 -16.23 11.40 -27.24
CA ILE A 56 -14.80 11.36 -26.93
C ILE A 56 -14.52 12.03 -25.57
N GLU A 57 -15.12 13.19 -25.30
CA GLU A 57 -15.00 13.87 -24.00
C GLU A 57 -15.53 13.01 -22.85
N ASP A 58 -16.71 12.42 -23.01
CA ASP A 58 -17.32 11.55 -21.99
C ASP A 58 -16.48 10.29 -21.74
N THR A 59 -15.94 9.68 -22.82
CA THR A 59 -15.03 8.52 -22.72
C THR A 59 -13.72 8.89 -22.04
N LEU A 60 -13.13 10.04 -22.38
CA LEU A 60 -11.91 10.53 -21.72
C LEU A 60 -12.14 10.77 -20.23
N GLY A 61 -13.30 11.32 -19.86
CA GLY A 61 -13.71 11.49 -18.46
C GLY A 61 -13.79 10.16 -17.71
N LEU A 62 -14.47 9.16 -18.29
CA LEU A 62 -14.58 7.82 -17.70
C LEU A 62 -13.20 7.14 -17.56
N ARG A 63 -12.33 7.26 -18.57
CA ARG A 63 -10.96 6.70 -18.51
C ARG A 63 -10.11 7.39 -17.45
N GLN A 64 -10.25 8.70 -17.27
CA GLN A 64 -9.54 9.41 -16.21
C GLN A 64 -9.97 8.94 -14.82
N LEU A 65 -11.27 8.68 -14.63
CA LEU A 65 -11.80 8.10 -13.39
C LEU A 65 -11.32 6.66 -13.17
N GLU A 66 -11.26 5.85 -14.22
CA GLU A 66 -10.76 4.47 -14.15
C GLU A 66 -9.26 4.43 -13.82
N VAL A 67 -8.45 5.28 -14.45
CA VAL A 67 -7.02 5.43 -14.14
C VAL A 67 -6.83 5.89 -12.69
N MET A 68 -7.67 6.82 -12.20
CA MET A 68 -7.61 7.28 -10.82
C MET A 68 -7.96 6.17 -9.82
N ASN A 69 -9.01 5.39 -10.09
CA ASN A 69 -9.35 4.21 -9.29
C ASN A 69 -8.25 3.15 -9.30
N ASN A 70 -7.66 2.87 -10.47
CA ASN A 70 -6.56 1.91 -10.59
C ASN A 70 -5.31 2.38 -9.82
N PHE A 71 -5.02 3.68 -9.83
CA PHE A 71 -3.95 4.26 -9.04
C PHE A 71 -4.21 4.12 -7.55
N GLU A 72 -5.42 4.44 -7.07
CA GLU A 72 -5.80 4.27 -5.67
C GLU A 72 -5.65 2.80 -5.22
N ASN A 73 -6.11 1.86 -6.05
CA ASN A 73 -5.96 0.42 -5.77
C ASN A 73 -4.48 -0.02 -5.71
N ALA A 74 -3.63 0.50 -6.59
CA ALA A 74 -2.20 0.21 -6.59
C ALA A 74 -1.51 0.79 -5.34
N VAL A 75 -1.86 2.01 -4.92
CA VAL A 75 -1.37 2.63 -3.69
C VAL A 75 -1.81 1.82 -2.47
N ASN A 76 -3.08 1.44 -2.38
CA ASN A 76 -3.60 0.61 -1.29
C ASN A 76 -2.89 -0.76 -1.24
N SER A 77 -2.60 -1.36 -2.40
CA SER A 77 -1.85 -2.62 -2.50
C SER A 77 -0.40 -2.48 -2.04
N LEU A 78 0.24 -1.33 -2.34
CA LEU A 78 1.61 -1.04 -1.88
C LEU A 78 1.66 -0.88 -0.36
N VAL A 79 0.72 -0.14 0.22
CA VAL A 79 0.62 0.08 1.68
C VAL A 79 0.36 -1.25 2.41
N SER A 80 -0.53 -2.09 1.88
CA SER A 80 -0.82 -3.40 2.47
C SER A 80 0.34 -4.39 2.30
N GLY A 81 1.08 -4.34 1.19
CA GLY A 81 2.29 -5.14 0.98
C GLY A 81 3.42 -4.88 2.00
N GLY A 82 3.55 -3.64 2.49
CA GLY A 82 4.56 -3.28 3.49
C GLY A 82 4.38 -3.98 4.85
N SER A 83 3.14 -4.27 5.24
CA SER A 83 2.83 -4.89 6.53
C SER A 83 3.31 -6.34 6.62
N SER A 84 3.23 -7.09 5.52
CA SER A 84 3.68 -8.50 5.45
C SER A 84 5.19 -8.62 5.65
N THR A 85 5.98 -7.67 5.17
CA THR A 85 7.44 -7.66 5.36
C THR A 85 7.83 -7.39 6.81
N LEU A 86 7.15 -6.45 7.49
CA LEU A 86 7.36 -6.23 8.92
C LEU A 86 7.02 -7.47 9.75
N LEU A 87 5.93 -8.17 9.41
CA LEU A 87 5.55 -9.40 10.13
C LEU A 87 6.56 -10.53 9.95
N LEU A 88 7.10 -10.70 8.74
CA LEU A 88 8.16 -11.67 8.49
C LEU A 88 9.46 -11.32 9.24
N GLN A 89 9.82 -10.04 9.31
CA GLN A 89 10.94 -9.58 10.12
C GLN A 89 10.69 -9.83 11.63
N ALA A 90 9.47 -9.58 12.11
CA ALA A 90 9.08 -9.84 13.49
C ALA A 90 9.04 -11.34 13.84
N SER A 91 8.77 -12.20 12.85
CA SER A 91 8.80 -13.66 13.05
C SER A 91 10.21 -14.16 13.39
N ASN A 92 11.26 -13.47 12.95
CA ASN A 92 12.63 -13.77 13.37
C ASN A 92 12.92 -13.37 14.83
N LEU A 93 12.04 -12.60 15.49
CA LEU A 93 12.17 -12.25 16.91
C LEU A 93 11.51 -13.30 17.83
N ILE A 94 10.81 -14.28 17.27
CA ILE A 94 10.27 -15.41 18.04
C ILE A 94 11.46 -16.21 18.58
N ASP A 95 11.41 -16.59 19.85
CA ASP A 95 12.49 -17.25 20.60
C ASP A 95 13.78 -16.44 20.78
N GLU A 96 13.84 -15.20 20.28
CA GLU A 96 14.98 -14.32 20.50
C GLU A 96 14.82 -13.47 21.76
N LYS A 97 15.94 -13.18 22.42
CA LYS A 97 15.96 -12.25 23.56
C LYS A 97 16.01 -10.82 23.05
N VAL A 98 15.00 -10.04 23.41
CA VAL A 98 14.93 -8.62 23.07
C VAL A 98 15.15 -7.76 24.31
N ILE A 99 15.84 -6.64 24.13
CA ILE A 99 15.97 -5.59 25.13
C ILE A 99 14.95 -4.51 24.76
N TYR A 100 14.19 -4.06 25.75
CA TYR A 100 13.19 -3.01 25.58
C TYR A 100 13.42 -1.91 26.60
N GLU A 101 13.02 -0.69 26.24
CA GLU A 101 13.08 0.44 27.16
C GLU A 101 11.88 0.39 28.11
N GLY A 102 12.16 0.42 29.42
CA GLY A 102 11.13 0.38 30.45
C GLY A 102 11.71 0.35 31.86
N ASN A 103 10.82 0.40 32.85
CA ASN A 103 11.15 0.31 34.27
C ASN A 103 10.70 -1.02 34.89
N THR A 104 10.16 -1.93 34.08
CA THR A 104 9.75 -3.27 34.49
C THR A 104 10.73 -4.29 33.97
N THR A 105 10.88 -5.40 34.69
CA THR A 105 11.66 -6.53 34.20
C THR A 105 10.99 -7.84 34.59
N TYR A 106 11.29 -8.89 33.84
CA TYR A 106 10.87 -10.24 34.17
C TYR A 106 12.04 -11.03 34.74
N ILE A 107 11.76 -11.86 35.75
CA ILE A 107 12.76 -12.74 36.36
C ILE A 107 12.51 -14.15 35.86
N GLU A 108 13.48 -14.68 35.13
CA GLU A 108 13.48 -16.07 34.69
C GLU A 108 14.55 -16.84 35.46
N ASN A 109 14.16 -17.93 36.15
CA ASN A 109 15.09 -18.75 36.96
C ASN A 109 15.91 -17.95 37.99
N GLY A 110 15.31 -16.91 38.58
CA GLY A 110 15.96 -16.06 39.58
C GLY A 110 17.00 -15.08 39.00
N LYS A 111 17.05 -14.90 37.68
CA LYS A 111 17.92 -13.95 37.00
C LYS A 111 17.11 -13.02 36.11
N SER A 112 17.60 -11.79 36.00
CA SER A 112 17.13 -10.79 35.05
C SER A 112 18.36 -10.04 34.52
N GLN A 113 18.30 -9.58 33.28
CA GLN A 113 19.32 -8.74 32.68
C GLN A 113 18.75 -7.35 32.53
N ILE A 114 19.33 -6.38 33.25
CA ILE A 114 18.91 -4.98 33.22
C ILE A 114 20.10 -4.17 32.76
N GLU A 115 19.84 -3.24 31.85
CA GLU A 115 20.84 -2.29 31.37
C GLU A 115 20.26 -0.89 31.45
N PHE A 116 21.09 0.07 31.84
CA PHE A 116 20.67 1.45 31.93
C PHE A 116 21.69 2.37 31.26
N LYS A 117 21.20 3.53 30.83
CA LYS A 117 21.98 4.57 30.17
C LYS A 117 21.65 5.90 30.81
N LEU A 118 22.68 6.71 31.03
CA LEU A 118 22.51 8.05 31.58
C LEU A 118 22.38 9.11 30.50
N ALA A 119 21.50 10.08 30.75
CA ALA A 119 21.36 11.29 29.95
C ALA A 119 22.53 12.27 30.19
N GLU A 120 23.09 12.28 31.40
CA GLU A 120 24.18 13.17 31.82
C GLU A 120 25.21 12.40 32.66
N ASN A 121 26.42 12.96 32.82
CA ASN A 121 27.42 12.39 33.72
C ASN A 121 26.92 12.47 35.17
N ALA A 122 27.18 11.43 35.96
CA ALA A 122 26.76 11.37 37.35
C ALA A 122 27.86 10.75 38.23
N ASP A 123 28.20 11.43 39.32
CA ASP A 123 29.20 10.96 40.28
C ASP A 123 28.67 9.76 41.11
N THR A 124 27.36 9.68 41.33
CA THR A 124 26.73 8.61 42.11
C THR A 124 25.34 8.30 41.57
N VAL A 125 25.07 7.03 41.36
CA VAL A 125 23.78 6.53 40.83
C VAL A 125 23.37 5.32 41.66
N THR A 126 22.20 5.38 42.29
CA THR A 126 21.63 4.24 43.02
C THR A 126 20.42 3.70 42.27
N ILE A 127 20.47 2.42 41.94
CA ILE A 127 19.36 1.69 41.32
C ILE A 127 18.62 0.94 42.42
N TYR A 128 17.30 1.05 42.43
CA TYR A 128 16.40 0.36 43.36
C TYR A 128 15.48 -0.57 42.56
N ILE A 129 15.39 -1.82 42.98
CA ILE A 129 14.43 -2.79 42.46
C ILE A 129 13.32 -2.91 43.49
N TYR A 130 12.09 -2.69 43.02
CA TYR A 130 10.87 -2.79 43.80
C TYR A 130 10.11 -4.07 43.44
N ASP A 131 9.42 -4.65 44.40
CA ASP A 131 8.42 -5.68 44.14
C ASP A 131 7.06 -5.07 43.72
N GLU A 132 6.07 -5.94 43.47
CA GLU A 132 4.70 -5.52 43.14
C GLU A 132 4.03 -4.68 44.24
N ASN A 133 4.49 -4.81 45.49
CA ASN A 133 3.99 -4.08 46.66
C ASN A 133 4.72 -2.75 46.90
N SER A 134 5.63 -2.35 46.00
CA SER A 134 6.50 -1.18 46.14
C SER A 134 7.52 -1.25 47.29
N GLU A 135 7.86 -2.46 47.75
CA GLU A 135 8.95 -2.68 48.70
C GLU A 135 10.28 -2.85 47.97
N VAL A 136 11.35 -2.25 48.49
CA VAL A 136 12.69 -2.37 47.91
C VAL A 136 13.24 -3.77 48.20
N VAL A 137 13.40 -4.58 47.16
CA VAL A 137 13.96 -5.93 47.25
C VAL A 137 15.46 -5.98 47.02
N LYS A 138 16.02 -5.03 46.25
CA LYS A 138 17.45 -4.92 46.00
C LYS A 138 17.82 -3.48 45.67
N SER A 139 19.02 -3.05 46.05
CA SER A 139 19.59 -1.79 45.62
C SER A 139 21.08 -1.91 45.36
N GLU A 140 21.59 -1.18 44.37
CA GLU A 140 23.02 -1.12 44.06
C GLU A 140 23.42 0.32 43.75
N THR A 141 24.63 0.71 44.15
CA THR A 141 25.14 2.07 43.92
C THR A 141 26.40 2.01 43.06
N PHE A 142 26.41 2.84 42.02
CA PHE A 142 27.49 3.02 41.07
C PHE A 142 28.08 4.42 41.23
N PHE A 143 29.36 4.55 40.88
CA PHE A 143 30.10 5.81 40.98
C PHE A 143 30.73 6.18 39.64
N ASP A 144 30.90 7.47 39.40
CA ASP A 144 31.61 8.05 38.26
C ASP A 144 31.12 7.51 36.90
N LEU A 145 29.80 7.60 36.67
CA LEU A 145 29.17 7.15 35.43
C LEU A 145 29.12 8.28 34.39
N ASN A 146 29.41 7.92 33.14
CA ASN A 146 29.42 8.84 32.01
C ASN A 146 28.13 8.72 31.21
N LEU A 147 27.71 9.84 30.63
CA LEU A 147 26.59 9.90 29.71
C LEU A 147 26.80 8.96 28.52
N GLY A 148 25.69 8.49 27.95
CA GLY A 148 25.73 7.79 26.67
C GLY A 148 26.22 6.33 26.72
N LYS A 149 26.88 5.91 27.80
CA LYS A 149 27.36 4.55 27.99
C LYS A 149 26.26 3.65 28.57
N LEU A 150 26.22 2.41 28.08
CA LEU A 150 25.37 1.36 28.64
C LEU A 150 26.07 0.69 29.82
N TYR A 151 25.33 0.55 30.93
CA TYR A 151 25.81 -0.08 32.16
C TYR A 151 24.92 -1.27 32.51
N PRO A 152 25.51 -2.45 32.77
CA PRO A 152 24.75 -3.60 33.27
C PRO A 152 24.43 -3.44 34.76
N TYR A 153 23.31 -4.02 35.18
CA TYR A 153 22.89 -4.19 36.57
C TYR A 153 22.64 -5.68 36.89
#